data_AF-K7L6V1-F1
#
_entry.id   AF-K7L6V1-F1
#
_cell.length_a   1.000
_cell.length_b   1.000
_cell.length_c   1.000
_cell.angle_alpha   90.00
_cell.angle_beta   90.00
_cell.angle_gamma   90.00
#
_symmetry.space_group_name_H-M   'P 1'
#
loop_
_entity.id
_entity.type
_entity.pdbx_description
1 polymer ?
#
loop_
_entity_poly.entity_id
_entity_poly.type
_entity_poly.pdbx_seq_one_letter_code
_entity_poly.pdbx_strand_id
1 'polypeptide(L)'
;MDTIVSVASPIVKREFGYIVSYEENLQRLETMAQRLEDTKASVQHSAAEAERKGEKMEDIVENWVKNANDAVAEANKLIEIDGNAEADVVWGYFPICGQEAS
;
A
#
# COMPACT_ATOMS: atom_id res chain seq x y z
N MET A 1 4.69 -28.30 -30.51
CA MET A 1 4.33 -27.01 -29.88
C MET A 1 3.54 -27.25 -28.59
N ASP A 2 2.63 -28.23 -28.57
CA ASP A 2 1.77 -28.57 -27.42
C ASP A 2 2.49 -28.85 -26.09
N THR A 3 3.62 -29.57 -26.10
CA THR A 3 4.36 -29.88 -24.86
C THR A 3 4.95 -28.64 -24.19
N ILE A 4 5.48 -27.70 -25.00
CA ILE A 4 6.09 -26.46 -24.49
C ILE A 4 4.99 -25.57 -23.90
N VAL A 5 3.86 -25.42 -24.59
CA VAL A 5 2.70 -24.65 -24.09
C VAL A 5 2.14 -25.30 -22.81
N SER A 6 2.06 -26.63 -22.75
CA SER A 6 1.56 -27.36 -21.58
C SER A 6 2.45 -27.20 -20.35
N VAL A 7 3.78 -27.20 -20.49
CA VAL A 7 4.71 -26.99 -19.37
C VAL A 7 4.79 -25.51 -18.98
N ALA A 8 4.75 -24.60 -19.95
CA ALA A 8 4.83 -23.17 -19.70
C ALA A 8 3.55 -22.60 -19.06
N SER A 9 2.35 -23.12 -19.42
CA SER A 9 1.08 -22.53 -18.97
C SER A 9 0.90 -22.50 -17.44
N PRO A 10 1.17 -23.56 -16.65
CA PRO A 10 1.11 -23.50 -15.19
C PRO A 10 2.13 -22.55 -14.57
N ILE A 11 3.34 -22.47 -15.14
CA ILE A 11 4.40 -21.57 -14.67
C ILE A 11 3.96 -20.12 -14.88
N VAL A 12 3.52 -19.78 -16.10
CA VAL A 12 2.96 -18.46 -16.44
C VAL A 12 1.80 -18.12 -15.51
N LYS A 13 0.82 -19.02 -15.33
CA LYS A 13 -0.31 -18.77 -14.41
C LYS A 13 0.12 -18.51 -12.97
N ARG A 14 1.16 -19.20 -12.49
CA ARG A 14 1.69 -19.01 -11.14
C ARG A 14 2.34 -17.64 -10.98
N GLU A 15 3.22 -17.27 -11.89
CA GLU A 15 3.95 -16.00 -11.81
C GLU A 15 2.99 -14.80 -12.00
N PHE A 16 2.10 -14.86 -12.99
CA PHE A 16 1.07 -13.82 -13.18
C PHE A 16 0.06 -13.80 -12.03
N GLY A 17 -0.30 -14.95 -11.47
CA GLY A 17 -1.17 -15.01 -10.30
C GLY A 17 -0.54 -14.34 -9.07
N TYR A 18 0.77 -14.46 -8.89
CA TYR A 18 1.50 -13.76 -7.83
C TYR A 18 1.45 -12.24 -8.02
N ILE A 19 1.72 -11.75 -9.24
CA ILE A 19 1.67 -10.31 -9.58
C ILE A 19 0.27 -9.74 -9.33
N VAL A 20 -0.78 -10.37 -9.87
CA VAL A 20 -2.17 -9.91 -9.66
C VAL A 20 -2.53 -9.91 -8.17
N SER A 21 -2.16 -10.96 -7.43
CA SER A 21 -2.44 -11.00 -5.99
C SER A 21 -1.68 -9.93 -5.20
N TYR A 22 -0.51 -9.52 -5.69
CA TYR A 22 0.30 -8.47 -5.08
C TYR A 22 -0.36 -7.09 -5.29
N GLU A 23 -0.79 -6.78 -6.51
CA GLU A 23 -1.57 -5.57 -6.82
C GLU A 23 -2.86 -5.47 -5.98
N GLU A 24 -3.63 -6.56 -5.90
CA GLU A 24 -4.85 -6.62 -5.07
C GLU A 24 -4.53 -6.41 -3.57
N ASN A 25 -3.40 -6.95 -3.10
CA ASN A 25 -2.97 -6.76 -1.72
C ASN A 25 -2.55 -5.30 -1.45
N LEU A 26 -1.91 -4.62 -2.41
CA LEU A 26 -1.56 -3.21 -2.28
C LEU A 26 -2.80 -2.31 -2.25
N GLN A 27 -3.79 -2.54 -3.12
CA GLN A 27 -5.07 -1.81 -3.09
C GLN A 27 -5.81 -2.02 -1.76
N ARG A 28 -5.79 -3.25 -1.23
CA ARG A 28 -6.36 -3.56 0.09
C ARG A 28 -5.58 -2.86 1.20
N LEU A 29 -4.26 -2.79 1.11
CA LEU A 29 -3.41 -2.09 2.07
C LEU A 29 -3.71 -0.58 2.08
N GLU A 30 -3.83 0.05 0.92
CA GLU A 30 -4.23 1.45 0.77
C GLU A 30 -5.61 1.71 1.41
N THR A 31 -6.60 0.85 1.13
CA THR A 31 -7.93 0.96 1.74
C THR A 31 -7.87 0.82 3.27
N MET A 32 -7.05 -0.09 3.79
CA MET A 32 -6.88 -0.25 5.24
C MET A 32 -6.17 0.94 5.87
N ALA A 33 -5.15 1.51 5.21
CA ALA A 33 -4.46 2.71 5.66
C ALA A 33 -5.40 3.91 5.75
N GLN A 34 -6.23 4.13 4.72
CA GLN A 34 -7.24 5.19 4.73
C GLN A 34 -8.25 5.02 5.87
N ARG A 35 -8.75 3.80 6.09
CA ARG A 35 -9.69 3.51 7.20
C ARG A 35 -9.04 3.75 8.56
N LEU A 36 -7.74 3.50 8.69
CA LEU A 36 -6.99 3.75 9.92
C LEU A 36 -6.83 5.25 10.17
N GLU A 37 -6.55 6.05 9.14
CA GLU A 37 -6.57 7.52 9.20
C GLU A 37 -7.93 8.07 9.62
N ASP A 38 -9.02 7.59 9.01
CA ASP A 38 -10.38 8.03 9.35
C ASP A 38 -10.72 7.69 10.82
N THR A 39 -10.36 6.47 11.25
CA THR A 39 -10.56 6.04 12.64
C THR A 39 -9.74 6.89 13.61
N LYS A 40 -8.49 7.20 13.26
CA LYS A 40 -7.61 8.07 14.05
C LYS A 40 -8.23 9.46 14.21
N ALA A 41 -8.73 10.06 13.13
CA ALA A 41 -9.41 11.36 13.19
C ALA A 41 -10.63 11.33 14.12
N SER A 42 -11.42 10.26 14.08
CA SER A 42 -12.56 10.08 14.99
C SER A 42 -12.16 9.94 16.47
N VAL A 43 -11.09 9.18 16.74
CA VAL A 43 -10.53 9.02 18.10
C VAL A 43 -9.99 10.35 18.62
N GLN A 44 -9.24 11.09 17.80
CA GLN A 44 -8.71 12.41 18.18
C GLN A 44 -9.82 13.44 18.44
N HIS A 45 -10.87 13.43 17.63
CA HIS A 45 -12.05 14.28 17.88
C HIS A 45 -12.70 13.94 19.23
N SER A 46 -12.86 12.65 19.53
CA SER A 46 -13.41 12.19 20.81
C SER A 46 -12.50 12.55 21.99
N ALA A 47 -11.18 12.48 21.80
CA ALA A 47 -10.18 12.89 22.79
C ALA A 47 -10.29 14.38 23.13
N ALA A 48 -10.40 15.23 22.11
CA ALA A 48 -10.55 16.67 22.30
C ALA A 48 -11.84 17.04 23.04
N GLU A 49 -12.93 16.31 22.78
CA GLU A 49 -14.20 16.50 23.47
C GLU A 49 -14.15 16.04 24.94
N ALA A 50 -13.41 14.97 25.24
CA ALA A 50 -13.16 14.51 26.60
C ALA A 50 -12.29 15.52 27.38
N GLU A 51 -11.22 16.03 26.76
CA GLU A 51 -10.34 17.05 27.36
C GLU A 51 -11.13 18.33 27.71
N ARG A 52 -12.04 18.76 26.81
CA ARG A 52 -12.93 19.90 27.05
C ARG A 52 -13.86 19.70 28.26
N LYS A 53 -14.17 18.45 28.61
CA LYS A 53 -14.96 18.07 29.79
C LYS A 53 -14.10 17.87 31.05
N GLY A 54 -12.78 18.00 30.94
CA GLY A 54 -11.84 17.74 32.03
C GLY A 54 -11.59 16.25 32.28
N GLU A 55 -11.99 15.37 31.35
CA GLU A 55 -11.69 13.95 31.40
C GLU A 55 -10.28 13.72 30.84
N LYS A 56 -9.50 12.87 31.52
CA LYS A 56 -8.18 12.48 31.02
C LYS A 56 -8.32 11.32 30.04
N MET A 57 -7.63 11.43 28.92
CA MET A 57 -7.48 10.30 28.01
C MET A 57 -6.66 9.20 28.68
N GLU A 58 -7.02 7.95 28.42
CA GLU A 58 -6.23 6.81 28.87
C GLU A 58 -4.96 6.68 28.00
N ASP A 59 -3.81 6.39 28.62
CA ASP A 59 -2.52 6.17 27.94
C ASP A 59 -2.60 5.13 26.80
N ILE A 60 -3.55 4.19 26.90
CA ILE A 60 -3.82 3.18 25.87
C ILE A 60 -4.22 3.81 24.54
N VAL A 61 -4.97 4.93 24.57
CA VAL A 61 -5.43 5.60 23.36
C VAL A 61 -4.28 6.35 22.70
N GLU A 62 -3.44 7.02 23.50
CA GLU A 62 -2.23 7.68 22.98
C GLU A 62 -1.30 6.67 22.30
N ASN A 63 -1.07 5.53 22.95
CA ASN A 63 -0.27 4.45 22.38
C ASN A 63 -0.90 3.86 21.11
N TRP A 64 -2.22 3.72 21.06
CA TRP A 64 -2.92 3.27 19.86
C TRP A 64 -2.77 4.28 18.71
N VAL A 65 -2.92 5.58 18.96
CA VAL A 65 -2.73 6.63 17.94
C VAL A 65 -1.30 6.62 17.39
N LYS A 66 -0.29 6.44 18.26
CA LYS A 66 1.10 6.31 17.83
C LYS A 66 1.30 5.11 16.92
N ASN A 67 0.84 3.93 17.33
CA ASN A 67 0.96 2.71 16.52
C ASN A 67 0.20 2.82 15.20
N ALA A 68 -0.94 3.52 15.18
CA ALA A 68 -1.70 3.78 13.97
C ALA A 68 -0.90 4.65 12.98
N ASN A 69 -0.24 5.71 13.46
CA ASN A 69 0.63 6.53 12.61
C ASN A 69 1.80 5.73 12.03
N ASP A 70 2.45 4.91 12.85
CA ASP A 70 3.59 4.08 12.42
C ASP A 70 3.14 3.08 11.32
N ALA A 71 1.97 2.44 11.51
CA ALA A 71 1.40 1.51 10.55
C ALA A 71 1.00 2.19 9.22
N VAL A 72 0.40 3.39 9.27
CA VAL A 72 0.07 4.14 8.05
C VAL A 72 1.33 4.58 7.32
N ALA A 73 2.37 5.03 8.03
CA ALA A 73 3.63 5.41 7.41
C ALA A 73 4.32 4.23 6.71
N GLU A 74 4.31 3.05 7.33
CA GLU A 74 4.85 1.82 6.72
C GLU A 74 4.02 1.39 5.50
N ALA A 75 2.69 1.46 5.57
CA ALA A 75 1.82 1.16 4.45
C ALA A 75 2.08 2.10 3.26
N ASN A 76 2.17 3.41 3.50
CA ASN A 76 2.44 4.39 2.45
C ASN A 76 3.81 4.16 1.80
N LYS A 77 4.83 3.78 2.57
CA LYS A 77 6.15 3.43 2.03
C LYS A 77 6.08 2.24 1.07
N LEU A 78 5.31 1.20 1.40
CA LEU A 78 5.13 0.03 0.52
C LEU A 78 4.41 0.42 -0.79
N ILE A 79 3.39 1.27 -0.70
CA ILE A 79 2.62 1.76 -1.85
C ILE A 79 3.49 2.66 -2.75
N GLU A 80 4.28 3.57 -2.17
CA GLU A 80 5.18 4.45 -2.93
C GLU A 80 6.29 3.69 -3.67
N ILE A 81 6.85 2.64 -3.05
CA ILE A 81 7.86 1.78 -3.68
C ILE A 81 7.28 1.08 -4.91
N ASP A 82 6.02 0.67 -4.88
CA ASP A 82 5.40 0.04 -6.05
C ASP A 82 5.14 1.05 -7.17
N GLY A 83 4.57 2.21 -6.83
CA GLY A 83 4.33 3.28 -7.79
C GLY A 83 5.60 3.85 -8.44
N ASN A 84 6.75 3.78 -7.77
CA ASN A 84 8.04 4.21 -8.34
C ASN A 84 8.79 3.08 -9.08
N ALA A 85 8.60 1.82 -8.69
CA ALA A 85 9.19 0.68 -9.39
C ALA A 85 8.58 0.52 -10.79
N GLU A 86 7.29 0.79 -10.96
CA GLU A 86 6.66 0.83 -12.29
C GLU A 86 7.25 1.93 -13.19
N ALA A 87 7.60 3.10 -12.63
CA ALA A 87 8.26 4.13 -13.41
C ALA A 87 9.66 3.69 -13.86
N ASP A 88 10.53 3.24 -12.95
CA ASP A 88 11.91 2.93 -13.31
C ASP A 88 12.07 1.65 -14.15
N VAL A 89 11.24 0.62 -13.94
CA VAL A 89 11.28 -0.60 -14.76
C VAL A 89 10.72 -0.32 -16.17
N VAL A 90 9.60 0.40 -16.30
CA VAL A 90 9.07 0.69 -17.65
C VAL A 90 10.04 1.58 -18.45
N TRP A 91 10.71 2.55 -17.81
CA TRP A 91 11.72 3.37 -18.48
C TRP A 91 13.04 2.63 -18.75
N GLY A 92 13.44 1.67 -17.90
CA GLY A 92 14.68 0.90 -18.06
C GLY A 92 14.61 -0.22 -19.10
N TYR A 93 13.44 -0.84 -19.30
CA TYR A 93 13.28 -1.99 -20.20
C TYR A 93 12.78 -1.61 -21.61
N PHE A 94 12.45 -0.34 -21.87
CA PHE A 94 12.12 0.17 -23.21
C PHE A 94 13.25 1.04 -23.79
N PRO A 95 14.32 0.45 -24.35
CA PRO A 95 15.33 1.22 -25.09
C PRO A 95 14.82 1.81 -26.43
N ILE A 96 13.52 1.72 -26.75
CA ILE A 96 12.98 2.12 -28.07
C ILE A 96 12.17 3.43 -28.03
N CYS A 97 11.72 3.93 -26.86
CA CYS A 97 10.88 5.13 -26.83
C CYS A 97 11.60 6.42 -26.40
N GLY A 98 12.87 6.34 -25.96
CA GLY A 98 13.64 7.50 -25.49
C GLY A 98 14.63 8.10 -26.49
N GLN A 99 14.74 7.57 -27.71
CA GLN A 99 15.67 8.08 -28.72
C GLN A 99 14.96 8.56 -30.00
N GLU A 100 13.88 9.33 -29.87
CA GLU A 100 13.41 10.20 -30.96
C GLU A 100 12.86 11.51 -30.36
N ALA A 101 13.77 12.30 -29.79
CA ALA A 101 13.51 13.68 -29.44
C ALA A 101 14.72 14.56 -29.81
N SER A 102 15.07 14.61 -31.11
CA SER A 102 15.61 15.80 -31.78
C SER A 102 15.63 15.63 -33.29
#